data_AF-A0A7C2E4X0-F1
#
_entry.id   AF-A0A7C2E4X0-F1
#
_cell.length_a   1.000
_cell.length_b   1.000
_cell.length_c   1.000
_cell.angle_alpha   90.00
_cell.angle_beta   90.00
_cell.angle_gamma   90.00
#
_symmetry.space_group_name_H-M   'P 1'
#
loop_
_entity.id
_entity.type
_entity.pdbx_description
1 polymer ?
#
loop_
_entity_poly.entity_id
_entity_poly.type
_entity_poly.pdbx_seq_one_letter_code
_entity_poly.pdbx_strand_id
1 'polypeptide(L)'
;MRLVLTFGDRQSWPDLGVRQAGDHALERLGQPGDDDEHYPLSKIPTGQFAANEAYFHLLLFAYNLVNWFKRLCLPAEYCSTTLGTLRRRILMIPGEFVHARHGPTLRLPSSPAEQQAIKHAQNRIERLRLEI
;
A
#
# COMPACT_ATOMS: atom_id res chain seq x y z
N MET A 1 -10.32 -19.67 -4.83
CA MET A 1 -10.78 -18.53 -5.66
C MET A 1 -9.53 -17.82 -6.17
N ARG A 2 -9.15 -18.06 -7.44
CA ARG A 2 -7.87 -17.63 -8.04
C ARG A 2 -8.24 -16.70 -9.19
N LEU A 3 -7.97 -15.40 -9.07
CA LEU A 3 -8.08 -14.46 -10.17
C LEU A 3 -6.75 -14.52 -10.94
N VAL A 4 -6.79 -15.09 -12.14
CA VAL A 4 -5.69 -15.06 -13.11
C VAL A 4 -6.04 -13.96 -14.10
N LEU A 5 -5.26 -12.86 -14.10
CA LEU A 5 -5.34 -11.85 -15.13
C LEU A 5 -4.44 -12.30 -16.28
N THR A 6 -5.01 -12.82 -17.36
CA THR A 6 -4.28 -13.05 -18.61
C THR A 6 -4.25 -11.74 -19.39
N PHE A 7 -3.08 -11.12 -19.51
CA PHE A 7 -2.86 -9.94 -20.33
C PHE A 7 -2.45 -10.42 -21.73
N GLY A 8 -3.32 -10.23 -22.72
CA GLY A 8 -3.14 -10.73 -24.08
C GLY A 8 -2.10 -9.93 -24.87
N ASP A 9 -1.28 -10.65 -25.65
CA ASP A 9 -0.26 -10.13 -26.55
C ASP A 9 -0.83 -9.19 -27.64
N ARG A 10 -0.09 -8.12 -27.90
CA ARG A 10 -0.47 -6.97 -28.72
C ARG A 10 -0.31 -7.22 -30.23
N GLN A 11 -0.79 -8.33 -30.77
CA GLN A 11 -0.53 -8.66 -32.19
C GLN A 11 -1.66 -9.38 -32.93
N SER A 12 -2.90 -8.92 -32.83
CA SER A 12 -3.92 -9.11 -33.88
C SER A 12 -5.21 -8.35 -33.55
N TRP A 13 -5.41 -7.19 -34.16
CA TRP A 13 -6.75 -6.61 -34.30
C TRP A 13 -6.95 -6.30 -35.79
N PRO A 14 -8.03 -6.77 -36.43
CA PRO A 14 -8.34 -6.40 -37.80
C PRO A 14 -8.85 -4.96 -37.85
N ASP A 15 -8.53 -4.30 -38.96
CA ASP A 15 -8.79 -2.91 -39.28
C ASP A 15 -10.30 -2.64 -39.43
N LEU A 16 -11.00 -2.50 -38.30
CA LEU A 16 -12.39 -2.07 -38.25
C LEU A 16 -12.45 -0.64 -37.70
N GLY A 17 -12.28 0.33 -38.60
CA GLY A 17 -12.98 1.63 -38.52
C GLY A 17 -12.80 2.50 -37.26
N VAL A 18 -11.75 2.31 -36.47
CA VAL A 18 -11.54 3.08 -35.22
C VAL A 18 -11.16 4.55 -35.48
N ARG A 19 -10.88 4.93 -36.74
CA ARG A 19 -10.41 6.28 -37.09
C ARG A 19 -11.48 7.38 -37.08
N GLN A 20 -12.77 7.07 -37.15
CA GLN A 20 -13.82 8.12 -37.21
C GLN A 20 -14.56 8.35 -35.88
N ALA A 21 -14.52 7.40 -34.94
CA ALA A 21 -15.16 7.57 -33.64
C ALA A 21 -14.36 8.44 -32.66
N GLY A 22 -13.06 8.66 -32.92
CA GLY A 22 -12.18 9.48 -32.08
C GLY A 22 -12.42 10.98 -32.21
N ASP A 23 -12.71 11.47 -33.41
CA ASP A 23 -12.73 12.92 -33.66
C ASP A 23 -13.98 13.61 -33.11
N HIS A 24 -15.14 12.96 -33.14
CA HIS A 24 -16.38 13.52 -32.55
C HIS A 24 -16.44 13.40 -31.02
N ALA A 25 -15.63 12.52 -30.40
CA ALA A 25 -15.58 12.38 -28.95
C ALA A 25 -14.72 13.48 -28.29
N LEU A 26 -13.78 14.09 -29.03
CA LEU A 26 -12.88 15.12 -28.52
C LEU A 26 -13.57 16.50 -28.41
N GLU A 27 -14.58 16.80 -29.22
CA GLU A 27 -15.34 18.07 -29.15
C GLU A 27 -16.25 18.17 -27.92
N ARG A 28 -16.58 17.06 -27.26
CA ARG A 28 -17.40 17.05 -26.03
C ARG A 28 -16.58 17.11 -24.74
N LEU A 29 -15.25 17.04 -24.83
CA LEU A 29 -14.31 17.08 -23.69
C LEU A 29 -13.74 18.48 -23.40
N GLY A 30 -14.36 19.54 -23.96
CA GLY A 30 -13.95 20.93 -23.78
C GLY A 30 -14.64 21.68 -22.63
N GLN A 31 -15.38 21.00 -21.74
CA GLN A 31 -15.83 21.60 -20.48
C GLN A 31 -14.99 21.03 -19.34
N PRO A 32 -14.13 21.84 -18.69
CA PRO A 32 -13.41 21.39 -17.51
C PRO A 32 -14.41 21.32 -16.36
N GLY A 33 -15.06 20.17 -16.24
CA GLY A 33 -15.71 19.74 -15.01
C GLY A 33 -14.61 19.24 -14.07
N ASP A 34 -14.59 19.82 -12.87
CA ASP A 34 -13.67 19.52 -11.78
C ASP A 34 -13.98 18.13 -11.15
N ASP A 35 -13.87 17.05 -11.94
CA ASP A 35 -14.19 15.68 -11.50
C ASP A 35 -13.05 14.66 -11.71
N ASP A 36 -11.81 15.15 -11.80
CA ASP A 36 -10.56 14.35 -11.77
C ASP A 36 -10.23 13.76 -10.38
N GLU A 37 -11.21 13.64 -9.48
CA GLU A 37 -10.98 13.40 -8.06
C GLU A 37 -11.64 12.12 -7.55
N HIS A 38 -11.21 10.95 -8.04
CA HIS A 38 -11.08 9.75 -7.17
C HIS A 38 -10.55 8.47 -7.83
N TYR A 39 -10.05 8.49 -9.06
CA TYR A 39 -9.55 7.23 -9.64
C TYR A 39 -8.07 7.01 -9.32
N PRO A 40 -7.67 5.96 -8.58
CA PRO A 40 -6.26 5.72 -8.24
C PRO A 40 -5.37 5.46 -9.47
N LEU A 41 -5.96 5.19 -10.64
CA LEU A 41 -5.24 5.08 -11.91
C LEU A 41 -5.01 6.44 -12.61
N SER A 42 -5.54 7.56 -12.12
CA SER A 42 -5.14 8.90 -12.61
C SER A 42 -3.73 9.28 -12.12
N LYS A 43 -3.21 8.57 -11.11
CA LYS A 43 -1.88 8.80 -10.51
C LYS A 43 -0.89 7.68 -10.83
N ILE A 44 -0.94 7.15 -12.05
CA ILE A 44 0.07 6.19 -12.52
C ILE A 44 1.41 6.95 -12.64
N PRO A 45 2.48 6.50 -11.96
CA PRO A 45 3.68 7.30 -11.79
C PRO A 45 4.48 7.51 -13.08
N THR A 46 4.31 6.66 -14.09
CA THR A 46 5.09 6.74 -15.33
C THR A 46 4.25 6.46 -16.58
N GLY A 47 4.73 6.87 -17.76
CA GLY A 47 4.16 6.47 -19.06
C GLY A 47 4.60 5.07 -19.53
N GLN A 48 5.45 4.38 -18.77
CA GLN A 48 6.04 3.10 -19.16
C GLN A 48 5.28 1.93 -18.51
N PHE A 49 4.71 1.05 -19.33
CA PHE A 49 3.88 -0.05 -18.85
C PHE A 49 4.62 -0.96 -17.85
N ALA A 50 5.82 -1.43 -18.19
CA ALA A 50 6.60 -2.32 -17.33
C ALA A 50 6.97 -1.69 -15.97
N ALA A 51 7.28 -0.39 -15.95
CA ALA A 51 7.57 0.33 -14.71
C ALA A 51 6.33 0.44 -13.81
N ASN A 52 5.17 0.69 -14.41
CA ASN A 52 3.90 0.75 -13.69
C ASN A 52 3.47 -0.62 -13.15
N GLU A 53 3.68 -1.69 -13.92
CA GLU A 53 3.44 -3.06 -13.48
C GLU A 53 4.28 -3.41 -12.24
N ALA A 54 5.60 -3.16 -12.29
CA ALA A 54 6.48 -3.36 -11.14
C ALA A 54 6.04 -2.52 -9.93
N TYR A 55 5.61 -1.27 -10.15
CA TYR A 55 5.07 -0.40 -9.11
C TYR A 55 3.82 -1.00 -8.44
N PHE A 56 2.86 -1.52 -9.22
CA PHE A 56 1.66 -2.16 -8.66
C PHE A 56 1.99 -3.44 -7.91
N HIS A 57 2.94 -4.24 -8.39
CA HIS A 57 3.40 -5.42 -7.67
C HIS A 57 4.01 -5.05 -6.31
N LEU A 58 4.84 -4.02 -6.27
CA LEU A 58 5.42 -3.54 -5.02
C LEU A 58 4.34 -3.01 -4.07
N LEU A 59 3.35 -2.28 -4.58
CA LEU A 59 2.24 -1.76 -3.78
C LEU A 59 1.39 -2.89 -3.18
N LEU A 60 1.05 -3.91 -3.99
CA LEU A 60 0.31 -5.08 -3.53
C LEU A 60 1.12 -5.88 -2.49
N PHE A 61 2.42 -6.02 -2.71
CA PHE A 61 3.32 -6.70 -1.78
C PHE A 61 3.38 -5.96 -0.44
N ALA A 62 3.56 -4.64 -0.45
CA ALA A 62 3.55 -3.81 0.76
C ALA A 62 2.21 -3.92 1.52
N TYR A 63 1.08 -3.92 0.80
CA TYR A 63 -0.24 -4.13 1.39
C TYR A 63 -0.36 -5.49 2.08
N ASN A 64 0.10 -6.56 1.43
CA ASN A 64 0.08 -7.90 2.00
C ASN A 64 0.97 -8.00 3.25
N LEU A 65 2.16 -7.39 3.22
CA LEU A 65 3.07 -7.35 4.35
C LEU A 65 2.42 -6.70 5.58
N VAL A 66 1.75 -5.56 5.40
CA VAL A 66 1.05 -4.90 6.50
C VAL A 66 -0.12 -5.75 7.02
N ASN A 67 -0.84 -6.44 6.15
CA ASN A 67 -1.92 -7.35 6.59
C ASN A 67 -1.40 -8.54 7.38
N TRP A 68 -0.26 -9.13 6.99
CA TRP A 68 0.37 -10.19 7.77
C TRP A 68 0.88 -9.66 9.11
N PHE A 69 1.53 -8.50 9.13
CA PHE A 69 1.95 -7.84 10.37
C PHE A 69 0.78 -7.62 11.34
N LYS A 70 -0.36 -7.13 10.84
CA LYS A 70 -1.61 -7.00 11.61
C LYS A 70 -2.08 -8.32 12.20
N ARG A 71 -2.04 -9.40 11.43
CA ARG A 71 -2.57 -10.71 11.84
C ARG A 71 -1.65 -11.46 12.80
N LEU A 72 -0.34 -11.31 12.65
CA LEU A 72 0.65 -12.11 13.38
C LEU A 72 1.11 -11.45 14.67
N CYS A 73 1.27 -10.11 14.63
CA CYS A 73 2.00 -9.38 15.66
C CYS A 73 1.13 -8.39 16.45
N LEU A 74 -0.04 -8.00 15.95
CA LEU A 74 -0.87 -7.00 16.62
C LEU A 74 -2.03 -7.64 17.39
N PRO A 75 -2.52 -7.00 18.47
CA PRO A 75 -3.71 -7.43 19.20
C PRO A 75 -4.97 -7.41 18.32
N ALA A 76 -5.98 -8.20 18.70
CA ALA A 76 -7.23 -8.35 17.93
C ALA A 76 -7.96 -7.01 17.66
N GLU A 77 -7.81 -6.03 18.56
CA GLU A 77 -8.35 -4.67 18.42
C GLU A 77 -7.84 -3.95 17.15
N TYR A 78 -6.62 -4.26 16.72
CA TYR A 78 -6.00 -3.65 15.55
C TYR A 78 -6.36 -4.40 14.24
N CYS A 79 -6.99 -5.57 14.31
CA CYS A 79 -7.36 -6.34 13.12
C CYS A 79 -8.37 -5.60 12.22
N SER A 80 -9.35 -4.89 12.81
CA SER A 80 -10.33 -4.08 12.08
C SER A 80 -9.85 -2.67 11.73
N THR A 81 -8.66 -2.28 12.20
CA THR A 81 -8.14 -0.92 11.99
C THR A 81 -7.67 -0.71 10.55
N THR A 82 -7.93 0.49 10.00
CA THR A 82 -7.51 0.88 8.64
C THR A 82 -5.99 1.07 8.55
N LEU A 83 -5.44 0.93 7.35
CA LEU A 83 -4.00 1.15 7.09
C LEU A 83 -3.55 2.55 7.52
N GLY A 84 -4.36 3.58 7.24
CA GLY A 84 -4.04 4.97 7.60
C GLY A 84 -3.95 5.19 9.11
N THR A 85 -4.83 4.55 9.89
CA THR A 85 -4.78 4.61 11.35
C THR A 85 -3.61 3.81 11.90
N LEU A 86 -3.35 2.62 11.37
CA LEU A 86 -2.19 1.81 11.77
C LEU A 86 -0.88 2.55 11.51
N ARG A 87 -0.76 3.19 10.34
CA ARG A 87 0.41 3.99 9.98
C ARG A 87 0.65 5.09 11.01
N ARG A 88 -0.38 5.86 11.36
CA ARG A 88 -0.24 6.97 12.32
C ARG A 88 0.05 6.49 13.75
N ARG A 89 -0.62 5.44 14.20
CA ARG A 89 -0.58 5.00 15.60
C ARG A 89 0.60 4.11 15.94
N ILE A 90 1.19 3.42 14.96
CA ILE A 90 2.26 2.44 15.21
C ILE A 90 3.52 2.77 14.40
N LEU A 91 3.37 3.05 13.10
CA LEU A 91 4.53 3.20 12.20
C LEU A 91 5.13 4.61 12.17
N MET A 92 4.33 5.63 12.46
CA MET A 92 4.74 7.05 12.47
C MET A 92 4.81 7.61 13.90
N ILE A 93 4.94 6.76 14.91
CA ILE A 93 5.22 7.22 16.27
C ILE A 93 6.60 7.90 16.23
N PRO A 94 6.72 9.16 16.70
CA PRO A 94 8.02 9.79 16.83
C PRO A 94 8.89 8.97 17.79
N GLY A 95 10.13 8.66 17.44
CA GLY A 95 11.04 7.93 18.30
C GLY A 95 12.32 8.70 18.53
N GLU A 96 12.72 8.85 19.78
CA GLU A 96 14.02 9.41 20.13
C GLU A 96 15.04 8.28 20.19
N PHE A 97 16.00 8.30 19.27
CA PHE A 97 17.12 7.39 19.30
C PHE A 97 18.22 7.95 20.20
N VAL A 98 18.39 7.37 21.38
CA VAL A 98 19.34 7.83 22.38
C VAL A 98 20.45 6.80 22.58
N HIS A 99 21.70 7.26 22.65
CA HIS A 99 22.83 6.41 23.03
C HIS A 99 22.92 6.39 24.56
N ALA A 100 22.31 5.38 25.17
CA ALA A 100 22.40 5.17 26.61
C ALA A 100 23.74 4.50 26.96
N ARG A 101 24.11 4.54 28.25
CA ARG A 101 25.32 3.88 28.77
C ARG A 101 25.37 2.37 28.47
N HIS A 102 24.23 1.75 28.23
CA HIS A 102 24.07 0.32 27.91
C HIS A 102 23.85 0.04 26.41
N GLY A 103 23.99 1.05 25.54
CA GLY A 103 23.85 0.90 24.09
C GLY A 103 22.75 1.79 23.47
N PRO A 104 22.63 1.75 22.13
CA PRO A 104 21.61 2.49 21.40
C PRO A 104 20.20 2.03 21.82
N THR A 105 19.40 2.97 22.33
CA THR A 105 18.06 2.72 22.84
C THR A 105 17.07 3.62 22.13
N LEU A 106 16.00 3.04 21.59
CA LEU A 106 14.89 3.79 20.99
C LEU A 106 13.83 4.07 22.06
N ARG A 107 13.61 5.35 22.38
CA ARG A 107 12.55 5.81 23.28
C ARG A 107 11.36 6.27 22.45
N LEU A 108 10.17 5.77 22.80
CA LEU A 108 8.94 6.08 22.09
C LEU A 108 8.02 6.86 23.05
N PRO A 109 7.74 8.17 22.80
CA PRO A 109 6.70 8.92 23.47
C PRO A 109 5.36 8.50 22.85
N SER A 110 4.82 7.39 23.31
CA SER A 110 3.56 6.83 22.82
C SER A 110 2.53 6.73 23.94
N SER A 111 1.24 6.71 23.58
CA SER A 111 0.18 6.44 24.56
C SER A 111 0.35 5.04 25.19
N PRO A 112 -0.18 4.79 26.41
CA PRO A 112 -0.09 3.48 27.04
C PRO A 112 -0.60 2.32 26.16
N ALA A 113 -1.66 2.56 25.38
CA ALA A 113 -2.23 1.58 24.47
C ALA A 113 -1.29 1.24 23.29
N GLU A 114 -0.58 2.24 22.76
CA GLU A 114 0.40 2.04 21.68
C GLU A 114 1.65 1.34 22.19
N GLN A 115 2.12 1.70 23.39
CA GLN A 115 3.24 1.00 24.03
C GLN A 115 2.93 -0.47 24.27
N GLN A 116 1.71 -0.78 24.72
CA GLN A 116 1.26 -2.17 24.91
C GLN A 116 1.20 -2.92 23.57
N ALA A 117 0.67 -2.28 22.52
CA ALA A 117 0.64 -2.88 21.18
C ALA A 117 2.05 -3.16 20.63
N ILE A 118 2.99 -2.24 20.80
CA ILE A 118 4.40 -2.42 20.38
C ILE A 118 5.07 -3.54 21.17
N LYS A 119 4.94 -3.55 22.50
CA LYS A 119 5.49 -4.62 23.36
C LYS A 119 4.90 -5.98 22.99
N HIS A 120 3.59 -6.02 22.71
CA HIS A 120 2.93 -7.24 22.24
C HIS A 120 3.52 -7.71 20.92
N ALA A 121 3.70 -6.80 19.95
CA ALA A 121 4.30 -7.11 18.67
C ALA A 121 5.74 -7.61 18.79
N GLN A 122 6.57 -6.99 19.64
CA GLN A 122 7.94 -7.45 19.92
C GLN A 122 7.94 -8.88 20.47
N ASN A 123 7.13 -9.17 21.50
CA ASN A 123 7.03 -10.51 22.08
C ASN A 123 6.55 -11.55 21.05
N ARG A 124 5.62 -11.18 20.16
CA ARG A 124 5.14 -12.06 19.09
C ARG A 124 6.24 -12.35 18.07
N ILE A 125 7.00 -11.33 17.65
CA ILE A 125 8.12 -11.48 16.71
C ILE A 125 9.21 -12.36 17.31
N GLU A 126 9.56 -12.16 18.58
CA GLU A 126 10.55 -12.98 19.27
C GLU A 126 10.13 -14.46 19.31
N ARG A 127 8.86 -14.76 19.58
CA ARG A 127 8.35 -16.14 19.53
C ARG A 127 8.47 -16.76 18.14
N LEU A 128 8.08 -16.02 17.10
CA LEU A 128 8.19 -16.49 15.72
C LEU A 128 9.65 -16.78 15.33
N ARG A 129 10.60 -16.03 15.90
CA ARG A 129 12.04 -16.22 15.66
C ARG A 129 12.64 -17.44 16.37
N LEU A 130 11.94 -18.02 17.34
CA LEU A 130 12.36 -19.22 18.07
C LEU A 130 11.79 -20.51 17.45
N GLU A 131 10.85 -20.39 16.52
CA GLU A 131 10.18 -21.52 15.85
C GLU A 131 10.75 -21.83 14.45
N ILE A 132 11.72 -21.02 13.97
CA ILE A 132 12.40 -21.15 12.67
C ILE A 132 13.87 -21.49 12.93
#